data_AF-A0A533SJZ6-F1
#
_entry.id   AF-A0A533SJZ6-F1
#
_cell.length_a   1.000
_cell.length_b   1.000
_cell.length_c   1.000
_cell.angle_alpha   90.00
_cell.angle_beta   90.00
_cell.angle_gamma   90.00
#
_symmetry.space_group_name_H-M   'P 1'
#
loop_
_entity.id
_entity.type
_entity.pdbx_description
1 polymer ?
#
loop_
_entity_poly.entity_id
_entity_poly.type
_entity_poly.pdbx_seq_one_letter_code
_entity_poly.pdbx_strand_id
1 'polypeptide(L)'
;MVKKISLSLVLVTLLSLAAACSPTAVPSQAPTPAATQDLTATAFQPATATATAAATATPTLAPTAAYPAEGVGPSSYPDGYDPLTGLAVSDASLLDRRPVIVKVENLPRDDRPQWGLPQADLIYEYYT
;
A
#
# COMPACT_ATOMS: atom_id res chain seq x y z
N MET A 1 -57.37 -23.58 0.61
CA MET A 1 -57.03 -22.27 -0.02
C MET A 1 -55.62 -21.79 0.32
N VAL A 2 -55.17 -21.90 1.58
CA VAL A 2 -53.83 -21.45 2.04
C VAL A 2 -52.65 -22.03 1.24
N LYS A 3 -52.73 -23.31 0.81
CA LYS A 3 -51.66 -23.98 0.05
C LYS A 3 -51.46 -23.41 -1.36
N LYS A 4 -52.54 -22.93 -2.02
CA LYS A 4 -52.49 -22.30 -3.34
C LYS A 4 -51.94 -20.86 -3.27
N ILE A 5 -52.27 -20.16 -2.18
CA ILE A 5 -51.77 -18.80 -1.90
C ILE A 5 -50.28 -18.84 -1.57
N SER A 6 -49.84 -19.83 -0.76
CA SER A 6 -48.42 -20.04 -0.45
C SER A 6 -47.60 -20.41 -1.69
N LEU A 7 -48.11 -21.29 -2.57
CA LEU A 7 -47.44 -21.64 -3.82
C LEU A 7 -47.36 -20.46 -4.78
N SER A 8 -48.41 -19.65 -4.87
CA SER A 8 -48.42 -18.43 -5.69
C SER A 8 -47.45 -17.37 -5.16
N LEU A 9 -47.31 -17.23 -3.84
CA LEU A 9 -46.37 -16.29 -3.22
C LEU A 9 -44.93 -16.71 -3.49
N VAL A 10 -44.61 -18.01 -3.35
CA VAL A 10 -43.28 -18.56 -3.64
C VAL A 10 -42.91 -18.36 -5.12
N LEU A 11 -43.87 -18.58 -6.03
CA LEU A 11 -43.65 -18.39 -7.46
C LEU A 11 -43.37 -16.93 -7.83
N VAL A 12 -44.08 -15.97 -7.20
CA VAL A 12 -43.86 -14.54 -7.41
C VAL A 12 -42.49 -14.09 -6.87
N THR A 13 -42.08 -14.58 -5.69
CA THR A 13 -40.74 -14.30 -5.16
C THR A 13 -39.63 -14.89 -6.05
N LEU A 14 -39.80 -16.10 -6.59
CA LEU A 14 -38.80 -16.72 -7.46
C LEU A 14 -38.67 -15.98 -8.80
N LEU A 15 -39.77 -15.47 -9.34
CA LEU A 15 -39.79 -14.69 -10.59
C LEU A 15 -39.12 -13.31 -10.42
N SER A 16 -39.22 -12.72 -9.23
CA SER A 16 -38.58 -11.42 -8.93
C SER A 16 -37.05 -11.49 -8.84
N LEU A 17 -36.49 -12.63 -8.40
CA LEU A 17 -35.04 -12.84 -8.34
C LEU A 17 -34.40 -13.03 -9.73
N ALA A 18 -35.15 -13.52 -10.71
CA ALA A 18 -34.66 -13.74 -12.08
C ALA A 18 -34.54 -12.44 -12.91
N ALA A 19 -35.15 -11.34 -12.49
CA ALA A 19 -35.16 -10.07 -13.22
C ALA A 19 -33.95 -9.14 -12.91
N ALA A 20 -33.08 -9.51 -11.96
CA ALA A 20 -31.96 -8.66 -11.53
C ALA A 20 -30.73 -8.71 -12.45
N CYS A 21 -30.69 -9.62 -13.44
CA CYS A 21 -29.61 -9.71 -14.42
C CYS A 21 -30.02 -9.07 -15.75
N SER A 22 -30.10 -7.74 -15.79
CA SER A 22 -30.10 -7.00 -17.04
C SER A 22 -28.74 -6.29 -17.20
N PRO A 23 -28.05 -6.41 -18.35
CA PRO A 23 -26.85 -5.62 -18.59
C PRO A 23 -27.23 -4.14 -18.68
N THR A 24 -26.76 -3.35 -17.72
CA THR A 24 -26.85 -1.89 -17.77
C THR A 24 -26.10 -1.40 -19.00
N ALA A 25 -26.84 -0.87 -19.98
CA ALA A 25 -26.26 -0.16 -21.11
C ALA A 25 -25.57 1.10 -20.58
N VAL A 26 -24.24 1.14 -20.69
CA VAL A 26 -23.43 2.32 -20.38
C VAL A 26 -23.74 3.38 -21.44
N PRO A 27 -24.13 4.61 -21.07
CA PRO A 27 -24.34 5.67 -22.05
C PRO A 27 -23.03 5.98 -22.76
N SER A 28 -23.05 5.83 -24.09
CA SER A 28 -21.97 6.26 -24.99
C SER A 28 -21.85 7.77 -24.92
N GLN A 29 -20.80 8.27 -24.28
CA GLN A 29 -20.49 9.70 -24.28
C GLN A 29 -20.05 10.11 -25.68
N ALA A 30 -20.74 11.08 -26.27
CA ALA A 30 -20.34 11.72 -27.51
C ALA A 30 -18.95 12.38 -27.34
N PRO A 31 -18.07 12.35 -28.36
CA PRO A 31 -16.79 13.02 -28.28
C PRO A 31 -17.02 14.52 -28.08
N THR A 32 -16.61 15.03 -26.92
CA THR A 32 -16.62 16.46 -26.64
C THR A 32 -15.59 17.13 -27.56
N PRO A 33 -15.94 18.21 -28.29
CA PRO A 33 -14.96 18.93 -29.10
C PRO A 33 -13.81 19.39 -28.23
N ALA A 34 -12.59 19.01 -28.59
CA ALA A 34 -11.38 19.51 -27.95
C ALA A 34 -11.32 21.02 -28.19
N ALA A 35 -11.35 21.82 -27.11
CA ALA A 35 -11.12 23.24 -27.20
C ALA A 35 -9.68 23.48 -27.67
N THR A 36 -9.52 24.09 -28.84
CA THR A 36 -8.23 24.60 -29.31
C THR A 36 -7.79 25.70 -28.34
N GLN A 37 -6.82 25.38 -27.49
CA GLN A 37 -6.18 26.34 -26.60
C GLN A 37 -5.32 27.27 -27.46
N ASP A 38 -5.69 28.55 -27.52
CA ASP A 38 -4.86 29.57 -28.13
C ASP A 38 -3.61 29.76 -27.26
N LEU A 39 -2.44 29.48 -27.82
CA LEU A 39 -1.17 29.50 -27.10
C LEU A 39 -0.81 30.95 -26.76
N THR A 40 -1.25 31.40 -25.60
CA THR A 40 -0.90 32.71 -25.07
C THR A 40 0.58 32.68 -24.67
N ALA A 41 1.38 33.62 -25.18
CA ALA A 41 2.79 33.71 -24.84
C ALA A 41 2.95 33.90 -23.32
N THR A 42 3.54 32.91 -22.65
CA THR A 42 3.85 32.97 -21.22
C THR A 42 4.79 34.13 -20.94
N ALA A 43 4.39 35.05 -20.08
CA ALA A 43 5.22 36.17 -19.67
C ALA A 43 6.54 35.66 -19.05
N PHE A 44 7.66 36.24 -19.47
CA PHE A 44 8.98 35.90 -18.94
C PHE A 44 9.01 36.26 -17.45
N GLN A 45 9.06 35.26 -16.58
CA GLN A 45 9.18 35.50 -15.14
C GLN A 45 10.60 36.00 -14.83
N PRO A 46 10.77 37.02 -13.97
CA PRO A 46 12.09 37.45 -13.53
C PRO A 46 12.82 36.29 -12.86
N ALA A 47 14.12 36.16 -13.13
CA ALA A 47 14.96 35.12 -12.55
C ALA A 47 14.86 35.19 -11.02
N THR A 48 14.31 34.13 -10.41
CA THR A 48 14.24 34.00 -8.95
C THR A 48 15.67 33.88 -8.43
N ALA A 49 16.03 34.67 -7.42
CA ALA A 49 17.36 34.60 -6.82
C ALA A 49 17.60 33.17 -6.29
N THR A 50 18.61 32.49 -6.85
CA THR A 50 19.05 31.17 -6.38
C THR A 50 19.52 31.33 -4.93
N ALA A 51 18.92 30.58 -4.01
CA ALA A 51 19.34 30.57 -2.61
C ALA A 51 20.84 30.18 -2.54
N THR A 52 21.63 31.01 -1.86
CA THR A 52 23.03 30.69 -1.58
C THR A 52 23.09 29.40 -0.77
N ALA A 53 23.94 28.45 -1.18
CA ALA A 53 24.10 27.20 -0.46
C ALA A 53 24.53 27.50 1.00
N ALA A 54 23.67 27.15 1.95
CA ALA A 54 23.99 27.25 3.36
C ALA A 54 25.09 26.23 3.70
N ALA A 55 26.03 26.62 4.57
CA ALA A 55 27.03 25.69 5.07
C ALA A 55 26.33 24.50 5.73
N THR A 56 26.54 23.31 5.17
CA THR A 56 26.03 22.07 5.76
C THR A 56 26.89 21.74 6.98
N ALA A 57 26.25 21.52 8.14
CA ALA A 57 26.98 21.13 9.34
C ALA A 57 27.72 19.81 9.10
N THR A 58 29.02 19.77 9.42
CA THR A 58 29.80 18.53 9.38
C THR A 58 29.22 17.56 10.42
N PRO A 59 28.93 16.29 10.06
CA PRO A 59 28.43 15.32 11.03
C PRO A 59 29.48 15.13 12.13
N THR A 60 29.04 15.23 13.39
CA THR A 60 29.88 14.87 14.54
C THR A 60 29.90 13.35 14.64
N LEU A 61 31.09 12.75 14.67
CA LEU A 61 31.23 11.30 14.87
C LEU A 61 30.73 10.96 16.29
N ALA A 62 29.58 10.31 16.38
CA ALA A 62 29.13 9.66 17.61
C ALA A 62 29.82 8.30 17.74
N PRO A 63 30.16 7.84 18.95
CA PRO A 63 30.61 6.47 19.16
C PRO A 63 29.54 5.51 18.64
N THR A 64 29.93 4.58 17.78
CA THR A 64 29.07 3.49 17.33
C THR A 64 28.60 2.74 18.57
N ALA A 65 27.28 2.52 18.69
CA ALA A 65 26.73 1.72 19.77
C ALA A 65 27.49 0.38 19.85
N ALA A 66 27.89 -0.02 21.05
CA ALA A 66 28.60 -1.26 21.27
C ALA A 66 27.68 -2.44 20.93
N TYR A 67 27.83 -2.97 19.72
CA TYR A 67 27.21 -4.22 19.33
C TYR A 67 28.04 -5.37 19.92
N PRO A 68 27.42 -6.39 20.55
CA PRO A 68 28.17 -7.53 21.08
C PRO A 68 29.02 -8.16 19.97
N ALA A 69 30.24 -8.58 20.31
CA ALA A 69 31.19 -9.14 19.33
C ALA A 69 30.65 -10.43 18.68
N GLU A 70 29.85 -11.17 19.45
CA GLU A 70 29.16 -12.39 19.04
C GLU A 70 27.88 -12.13 18.25
N GLY A 71 27.39 -10.88 18.27
CA GLY A 71 26.10 -10.48 17.71
C GLY A 71 24.89 -11.01 18.48
N VAL A 72 23.71 -10.52 18.10
CA VAL A 72 22.41 -10.99 18.60
C VAL A 72 21.78 -11.88 17.53
N GLY A 73 21.82 -13.20 17.73
CA GLY A 73 21.32 -14.19 16.77
C GLY A 73 22.28 -14.55 15.62
N PRO A 74 21.87 -15.45 14.70
CA PRO A 74 20.56 -16.11 14.60
C PRO A 74 20.46 -17.41 15.42
N SER A 75 21.54 -17.88 16.03
CA SER A 75 21.56 -19.13 16.81
C SER A 75 20.68 -19.05 18.06
N SER A 76 20.67 -17.90 18.74
CA SER A 76 19.82 -17.61 19.88
C SER A 76 19.65 -16.10 20.06
N TYR A 77 18.48 -15.69 20.52
CA TYR A 77 18.17 -14.30 20.88
C TYR A 77 17.95 -14.22 22.40
N PRO A 78 18.44 -13.17 23.09
CA PRO A 78 18.10 -12.93 24.49
C PRO A 78 16.59 -12.71 24.66
N ASP A 79 16.09 -12.92 25.88
CA ASP A 79 14.69 -12.64 26.20
C ASP A 79 14.35 -11.16 25.90
N GLY A 80 13.17 -10.93 25.31
CA GLY A 80 12.74 -9.60 24.93
C GLY A 80 13.33 -9.07 23.62
N TYR A 81 14.07 -9.89 22.86
CA TYR A 81 14.54 -9.54 21.52
C TYR A 81 13.69 -10.20 20.44
N ASP A 82 13.35 -9.43 19.42
CA ASP A 82 12.65 -9.95 18.24
C ASP A 82 13.64 -10.73 17.34
N PRO A 83 13.36 -12.02 17.05
CA PRO A 83 14.25 -12.84 16.21
C PRO A 83 14.32 -12.39 14.75
N LEU A 84 13.35 -11.61 14.24
CA LEU A 84 13.35 -11.14 12.85
C LEU A 84 14.20 -9.88 12.66
N THR A 85 14.24 -9.02 13.67
CA THR A 85 14.97 -7.73 13.61
C THR A 85 16.25 -7.72 14.43
N GLY A 86 16.39 -8.60 15.43
CA GLY A 86 17.48 -8.58 16.39
C GLY A 86 17.43 -7.39 17.36
N LEU A 87 16.29 -6.70 17.47
CA LEU A 87 16.10 -5.54 18.33
C LEU A 87 15.31 -5.91 19.59
N ALA A 88 15.59 -5.19 20.68
CA ALA A 88 14.79 -5.30 21.90
C ALA A 88 13.39 -4.71 21.67
N VAL A 89 12.34 -5.48 22.00
CA VAL A 89 10.96 -5.00 21.89
C VAL A 89 10.56 -4.16 23.09
N SER A 90 9.78 -3.12 22.86
CA SER A 90 9.21 -2.29 23.95
C SER A 90 8.05 -2.96 24.67
N ASP A 91 7.33 -3.85 23.99
CA ASP A 91 6.21 -4.62 24.50
C ASP A 91 6.43 -6.11 24.21
N ALA A 92 6.55 -6.90 25.28
CA ALA A 92 6.80 -8.34 25.20
C ALA A 92 5.69 -9.11 24.48
N SER A 93 4.44 -8.61 24.51
CA SER A 93 3.32 -9.28 23.84
C SER A 93 3.46 -9.32 22.31
N LEU A 94 4.33 -8.48 21.74
CA LEU A 94 4.65 -8.51 20.31
C LEU A 94 5.38 -9.81 19.91
N LEU A 95 6.12 -10.42 20.83
CA LEU A 95 6.85 -11.68 20.58
C LEU A 95 5.90 -12.89 20.47
N ASP A 96 4.70 -12.79 21.04
CA ASP A 96 3.66 -13.82 20.93
C ASP A 96 2.88 -13.71 19.61
N ARG A 97 3.14 -12.68 18.79
CA ARG A 97 2.49 -12.51 17.49
C ARG A 97 3.09 -13.46 16.46
N ARG A 98 2.21 -14.21 15.78
CA ARG A 98 2.63 -15.11 14.70
C ARG A 98 3.16 -14.30 13.50
N PRO A 99 4.37 -14.58 12.98
CA PRO A 99 4.86 -13.98 11.75
C PRO A 99 3.96 -14.27 10.56
N VAL A 100 3.81 -13.29 9.67
CA VAL A 100 3.02 -13.40 8.43
C VAL A 100 3.92 -13.06 7.25
N ILE A 101 3.81 -13.85 6.18
CA ILE A 101 4.50 -13.61 4.92
C ILE A 101 3.44 -13.18 3.90
N VAL A 102 3.68 -12.06 3.22
CA VAL A 102 2.80 -11.52 2.19
C VAL A 102 3.57 -11.50 0.87
N LYS A 103 2.95 -12.01 -0.19
CA LYS A 103 3.47 -11.85 -1.55
C LYS A 103 2.94 -10.55 -2.11
N VAL A 104 3.86 -9.67 -2.52
CA VAL A 104 3.55 -8.35 -3.04
C VAL A 104 4.05 -8.26 -4.48
N GLU A 105 3.20 -7.83 -5.41
CA GLU A 105 3.61 -7.53 -6.78
C GLU A 105 4.57 -6.33 -6.83
N ASN A 106 5.69 -6.47 -7.56
CA ASN A 106 6.62 -5.36 -7.81
C ASN A 106 6.69 -4.94 -9.30
N LEU A 107 6.05 -5.72 -10.17
CA LEU A 107 6.00 -5.52 -11.62
C LEU A 107 4.57 -5.72 -12.13
N PRO A 108 4.11 -4.92 -13.12
CA PRO A 108 4.84 -3.88 -13.89
C PRO A 108 5.13 -2.59 -13.11
N ARG A 109 5.85 -1.63 -13.74
CA ARG A 109 6.29 -0.39 -13.09
C ARG A 109 5.15 0.51 -12.60
N ASP A 110 3.99 0.38 -13.22
CA ASP A 110 2.82 1.22 -12.98
C ASP A 110 2.06 0.85 -11.70
N ASP A 111 2.31 -0.34 -11.16
CA ASP A 111 1.65 -0.84 -9.94
C ASP A 111 2.34 -0.36 -8.65
N ARG A 112 3.38 0.47 -8.78
CA ARG A 112 4.06 1.12 -7.64
C ARG A 112 3.51 2.53 -7.42
N PRO A 113 3.48 3.02 -6.17
CA PRO A 113 4.09 2.45 -4.96
C PRO A 113 3.18 1.48 -4.20
N GLN A 114 3.77 0.48 -3.55
CA GLN A 114 3.05 -0.37 -2.59
C GLN A 114 2.93 0.32 -1.22
N TRP A 115 1.96 -0.12 -0.43
CA TRP A 115 1.74 0.37 0.93
C TRP A 115 2.11 -0.69 1.97
N GLY A 116 2.66 -0.25 3.11
CA GLY A 116 2.97 -1.13 4.24
C GLY A 116 4.39 -1.72 4.24
N LEU A 117 5.16 -1.55 3.16
CA LEU A 117 6.55 -2.04 3.10
C LEU A 117 7.46 -1.48 4.21
N PRO A 118 7.38 -0.18 4.59
CA PRO A 118 8.18 0.35 5.70
C PRO A 118 7.87 -0.27 7.08
N GLN A 119 6.78 -1.02 7.20
CA GLN A 119 6.38 -1.71 8.44
C GLN A 119 6.75 -3.19 8.45
N ALA A 120 7.35 -3.72 7.38
CA ALA A 120 7.83 -5.08 7.34
C ALA A 120 9.24 -5.19 7.93
N ASP A 121 9.47 -6.20 8.77
CA ASP A 121 10.79 -6.47 9.35
C ASP A 121 11.76 -7.02 8.30
N LEU A 122 11.27 -7.86 7.39
CA LEU A 122 12.04 -8.52 6.35
C LEU A 122 11.34 -8.41 4.99
N ILE A 123 12.11 -8.07 3.95
CA ILE A 123 11.63 -7.99 2.57
C ILE A 123 12.55 -8.85 1.71
N TYR A 124 11.96 -9.78 0.98
CA TYR A 124 12.67 -10.60 0.00
C TYR A 124 12.15 -10.27 -1.40
N GLU A 125 13.03 -9.74 -2.24
CA GLU A 125 12.77 -9.61 -3.66
C GLU A 125 13.55 -10.71 -4.40
N TYR A 126 12.86 -11.39 -5.31
CA TYR A 126 13.49 -12.39 -6.17
C TYR A 126 13.02 -12.20 -7.60
N TYR A 127 13.93 -12.43 -8.55
CA TYR A 127 13.62 -12.44 -9.98
C TYR A 127 13.21 -13.85 -10.38
N THR A 128 12.15 -13.97 -11.19
CA THR A 128 11.71 -15.23 -11.81
C THR A 128 12.07 -15.26 -13.28
#